data_AF-A0A7M3S9Z7-F1
#
_entry.id   AF-A0A7M3S9Z7-F1
#
_cell.length_a   1.000
_cell.length_b   1.000
_cell.length_c   1.000
_cell.angle_alpha   90.00
_cell.angle_beta   90.00
_cell.angle_gamma   90.00
#
_symmetry.space_group_name_H-M   'P 1'
#
loop_
_entity.id
_entity.type
_entity.pdbx_description
1 polymer ?
#
loop_
_entity_poly.entity_id
_entity_poly.type
_entity_poly.pdbx_seq_one_letter_code
_entity_poly.pdbx_strand_id
1 'polypeptide(L)'
;MLEKIRNALRIDDDSLDEDLQDTIDACIADLVLSGVSKEKAQPESEDTLILRAVKSFCKSEFSSDDKESQRYREAYETLKIHLCLSQDYTAVI
;
A
#
# COMPACT_ATOMS: atom_id res chain seq x y z
N MET A 1 -2.59 9.20 -5.01
CA MET A 1 -1.73 7.99 -4.98
C MET A 1 -1.88 7.11 -6.22
N LEU A 2 -3.11 6.99 -6.77
CA LEU A 2 -3.47 6.19 -7.95
C LEU A 2 -2.47 6.28 -9.12
N GLU A 3 -2.18 7.47 -9.65
CA GLU A 3 -1.26 7.65 -10.79
C GLU A 3 0.15 7.07 -10.53
N LYS A 4 0.69 7.27 -9.31
CA LYS A 4 2.01 6.74 -8.93
C LYS A 4 2.02 5.21 -8.89
N ILE A 5 0.90 4.58 -8.53
CA ILE A 5 0.75 3.12 -8.46
C ILE A 5 0.51 2.56 -9.86
N ARG A 6 -0.34 3.19 -10.67
CA ARG A 6 -0.55 2.84 -12.08
C ARG A 6 0.78 2.82 -12.85
N ASN A 7 1.55 3.91 -12.73
CA ASN A 7 2.91 3.99 -13.30
C ASN A 7 3.86 2.92 -12.74
N ALA A 8 3.69 2.52 -11.48
CA ALA A 8 4.50 1.47 -10.87
C ALA A 8 4.16 0.05 -11.37
N LEU A 9 2.90 -0.17 -11.78
CA LEU A 9 2.42 -1.41 -12.38
C LEU A 9 2.63 -1.44 -13.90
N ARG A 10 3.00 -0.31 -14.53
CA ARG A 10 3.17 -0.17 -15.98
C ARG A 10 1.86 -0.43 -16.74
N ILE A 11 0.75 0.06 -16.18
CA ILE A 11 -0.56 0.07 -16.82
C ILE A 11 -0.68 1.40 -17.55
N ASP A 12 -0.88 1.36 -18.85
CA ASP A 12 -0.93 2.56 -19.69
C ASP A 12 -2.37 3.07 -19.93
N ASP A 13 -3.38 2.24 -19.63
CA ASP A 13 -4.80 2.59 -19.74
C ASP A 13 -5.45 2.89 -18.36
N ASP A 14 -6.70 3.34 -18.40
CA ASP A 14 -7.53 3.68 -17.25
C ASP A 14 -8.61 2.63 -16.93
N SER A 15 -8.59 1.48 -17.61
CA SER A 15 -9.62 0.45 -17.49
C SER A 15 -9.65 -0.22 -16.10
N LEU A 16 -8.51 -0.23 -15.41
CA LEU A 16 -8.34 -0.81 -14.08
C LEU A 16 -8.35 0.23 -12.96
N ASP A 17 -8.69 1.49 -13.24
CA ASP A 17 -8.59 2.58 -12.26
C ASP A 17 -9.47 2.37 -11.03
N GLU A 18 -10.68 1.84 -11.24
CA GLU A 18 -11.61 1.51 -10.16
C GLU A 18 -11.05 0.37 -9.29
N ASP A 19 -10.64 -0.74 -9.90
CA ASP A 19 -10.03 -1.88 -9.21
C ASP A 19 -8.74 -1.50 -8.46
N LEU A 20 -7.92 -0.64 -9.06
CA LEU A 20 -6.72 -0.08 -8.47
C LEU A 20 -7.05 0.77 -7.24
N GLN A 21 -8.05 1.64 -7.34
CA GLN A 21 -8.49 2.49 -6.25
C GLN A 21 -9.04 1.64 -5.09
N ASP A 22 -9.87 0.64 -5.39
CA ASP A 22 -10.38 -0.32 -4.39
C ASP A 22 -9.24 -1.08 -3.69
N THR A 23 -8.23 -1.50 -4.44
CA THR A 23 -7.05 -2.19 -3.87
C THR A 23 -6.22 -1.26 -2.98
N ILE A 24 -6.08 0.01 -3.37
CA ILE A 24 -5.41 1.03 -2.57
C ILE A 24 -6.18 1.25 -1.26
N ASP A 25 -7.49 1.40 -1.34
CA ASP A 25 -8.34 1.64 -0.18
C ASP A 25 -8.36 0.44 0.78
N ALA A 26 -8.34 -0.78 0.25
CA ALA A 26 -8.17 -2.01 1.03
C ALA A 26 -6.81 -2.03 1.77
N CYS A 27 -5.72 -1.66 1.09
CA CYS A 27 -4.40 -1.59 1.71
C CYS A 27 -4.33 -0.54 2.82
N ILE A 28 -4.92 0.64 2.59
CA ILE A 28 -4.96 1.72 3.58
C ILE A 28 -5.78 1.27 4.80
N ALA A 29 -6.93 0.63 4.59
CA ALA A 29 -7.73 0.08 5.66
C ALA A 29 -6.96 -0.97 6.48
N ASP A 30 -6.17 -1.85 5.85
CA ASP A 30 -5.33 -2.84 6.54
C ASP A 30 -4.22 -2.19 7.40
N LEU A 31 -3.57 -1.14 6.89
CA LEU A 31 -2.58 -0.38 7.65
C LEU A 31 -3.21 0.26 8.89
N VAL A 32 -4.38 0.89 8.74
CA VAL A 32 -5.11 1.50 9.85
C VAL A 32 -5.57 0.44 10.85
N LEU A 33 -6.09 -0.70 10.38
CA LEU A 33 -6.50 -1.82 11.22
C LEU A 33 -5.33 -2.39 12.03
N SER A 34 -4.13 -2.40 11.44
CA SER A 34 -2.91 -2.90 12.09
C SER A 34 -2.32 -1.93 13.12
N GLY A 35 -2.79 -0.67 13.17
CA GLY A 35 -2.41 0.32 14.17
C GLY A 35 -1.74 1.58 13.63
N VAL A 36 -1.60 1.72 12.30
CA VAL A 36 -1.08 2.96 11.69
C VAL A 36 -2.10 4.09 11.85
N SER A 37 -1.64 5.30 12.16
CA SER A 37 -2.49 6.48 12.31
C SER A 37 -3.27 6.77 11.03
N LYS A 38 -4.57 7.04 11.17
CA LYS A 38 -5.47 7.44 10.07
C LYS A 38 -5.02 8.73 9.37
N GLU A 39 -4.37 9.63 10.09
CA GLU A 39 -3.83 10.88 9.51
C GLU A 39 -2.65 10.61 8.57
N LYS A 40 -1.93 9.50 8.79
CA LYS A 40 -0.78 9.10 7.97
C LYS A 40 -1.21 8.16 6.85
N ALA A 41 -2.04 7.17 7.17
CA ALA A 41 -2.56 6.19 6.23
C ALA A 41 -3.88 6.70 5.62
N GLN A 42 -3.76 7.54 4.60
CA GLN A 42 -4.87 8.06 3.80
C GLN A 42 -4.55 8.01 2.29
N PRO A 43 -5.55 7.95 1.40
CA PRO A 43 -5.35 7.86 -0.06
C PRO A 43 -4.54 9.03 -0.65
N GLU A 44 -4.68 10.23 -0.05
CA GLU A 44 -3.91 11.43 -0.38
C GLU A 44 -2.60 11.58 0.41
N SER A 45 -2.13 10.53 1.11
CA SER A 45 -0.89 10.60 1.89
C SER A 45 0.32 10.87 0.98
N GLU A 46 1.10 11.88 1.35
CA GLU A 46 2.39 12.18 0.72
C GLU A 46 3.56 11.41 1.37
N ASP A 47 3.25 10.60 2.38
CA ASP A 47 4.26 9.84 3.11
C ASP A 47 4.87 8.76 2.22
N THR A 48 6.20 8.85 2.06
CA THR A 48 6.95 7.93 1.19
C THR A 48 6.92 6.48 1.65
N LEU A 49 6.82 6.22 2.96
CA LEU A 49 6.73 4.85 3.49
C LEU A 49 5.33 4.27 3.29
N ILE A 50 4.27 5.08 3.49
CA ILE A 50 2.89 4.65 3.19
C ILE A 50 2.75 4.35 1.71
N LEU A 51 3.22 5.24 0.83
CA LEU A 51 3.24 5.00 -0.60
C LEU A 51 4.01 3.72 -0.97
N ARG A 52 5.11 3.43 -0.28
CA ARG A 52 5.91 2.21 -0.50
C ARG A 52 5.16 0.94 -0.05
N ALA A 53 4.40 1.01 1.03
CA ALA A 53 3.56 -0.09 1.50
C ALA A 53 2.46 -0.38 0.46
N VAL A 54 1.69 0.63 0.07
CA VAL A 54 0.60 0.46 -0.91
C VAL A 54 1.16 -0.02 -2.26
N LYS A 55 2.27 0.54 -2.73
CA LYS A 55 2.92 0.08 -3.98
C LYS A 55 3.35 -1.39 -3.92
N SER A 56 3.82 -1.88 -2.76
CA SER A 56 4.21 -3.28 -2.61
C SER A 56 2.97 -4.18 -2.57
N PHE A 57 1.91 -3.74 -1.90
CA PHE A 57 0.63 -4.46 -1.85
C PHE A 57 -0.02 -4.57 -3.23
N CYS A 58 -0.20 -3.46 -3.96
CA CYS A 58 -0.73 -3.53 -5.32
C CYS A 58 0.15 -4.39 -6.23
N LYS A 59 1.48 -4.37 -6.07
CA LYS A 59 2.36 -5.25 -6.83
C LYS A 59 2.19 -6.72 -6.50
N SER A 60 1.79 -7.11 -5.29
CA SER A 60 1.48 -8.51 -5.00
C SER A 60 0.19 -8.96 -5.66
N GLU A 61 -0.85 -8.12 -5.63
CA GLU A 61 -2.18 -8.45 -6.18
C GLU A 61 -2.18 -8.51 -7.71
N PHE A 62 -1.44 -7.63 -8.38
CA PHE A 62 -1.39 -7.53 -9.84
C PHE A 62 -0.18 -8.26 -10.47
N SER A 63 0.64 -8.97 -9.69
CA SER A 63 1.76 -9.76 -10.24
C SER A 63 1.25 -11.08 -10.85
N SER A 64 1.69 -11.38 -12.07
CA SER A 64 1.40 -12.65 -12.74
C SER A 64 2.34 -13.80 -12.35
N ASP A 65 3.46 -13.49 -11.69
CA ASP A 65 4.41 -14.47 -11.15
C ASP A 65 4.17 -14.65 -9.65
N ASP A 66 3.91 -15.91 -9.25
CA ASP A 66 3.62 -16.27 -7.86
C ASP A 66 4.79 -15.96 -6.91
N LYS A 67 6.03 -16.15 -7.35
CA LYS A 67 7.22 -15.88 -6.54
C LYS A 67 7.42 -14.38 -6.36
N GLU A 68 7.21 -13.60 -7.41
CA GLU A 68 7.26 -12.14 -7.30
C GLU A 68 6.12 -11.63 -6.42
N SER A 69 4.90 -12.13 -6.60
CA SER A 69 3.74 -11.78 -5.78
C SER A 69 4.02 -12.01 -4.29
N GLN A 70 4.50 -13.21 -3.94
CA GLN A 70 4.86 -13.55 -2.57
C GLN A 70 5.94 -12.62 -2.00
N ARG A 71 6.98 -12.32 -2.77
CA ARG A 71 8.07 -11.41 -2.33
C ARG A 71 7.55 -10.00 -2.05
N TYR A 72 6.65 -9.49 -2.89
CA TYR A 72 6.02 -8.19 -2.64
C TYR A 72 5.10 -8.20 -1.42
N ARG A 73 4.36 -9.31 -1.23
CA ARG A 73 3.49 -9.51 -0.07
C ARG A 73 4.28 -9.56 1.24
N GLU A 74 5.41 -10.28 1.25
CA GLU A 74 6.34 -10.34 2.39
C GLU A 74 6.99 -8.98 2.69
N ALA A 75 7.39 -8.25 1.64
CA ALA A 75 7.94 -6.90 1.78
C ALA A 75 6.90 -5.93 2.38
N TYR A 76 5.64 -6.04 1.95
CA TYR A 76 4.54 -5.28 2.52
C TYR A 76 4.30 -5.63 4.00
N GLU A 77 4.19 -6.92 4.35
CA GLU A 77 3.95 -7.35 5.74
C GLU A 77 5.07 -6.87 6.68
N THR A 78 6.32 -6.99 6.25
CA THR A 78 7.47 -6.52 7.03
C THR A 78 7.39 -5.02 7.26
N LEU A 79 7.11 -4.24 6.20
CA LEU A 79 6.98 -2.78 6.30
C LEU A 79 5.80 -2.38 7.19
N LYS A 80 4.65 -3.06 7.07
CA LYS A 80 3.47 -2.85 7.91
C LYS A 80 3.81 -3.02 9.38
N ILE A 81 4.49 -4.11 9.75
CA ILE A 81 4.95 -4.34 11.13
C ILE A 81 5.84 -3.20 11.61
N HIS A 82 6.81 -2.76 10.80
CA HIS A 82 7.69 -1.64 11.17
C HIS A 82 6.92 -0.33 11.37
N LEU A 83 5.93 -0.04 10.53
CA LEU A 83 5.08 1.15 10.68
C LEU A 83 4.25 1.08 11.97
N CYS A 84 3.68 -0.09 12.28
CA CYS A 84 2.87 -0.28 13.49
C CYS A 84 3.69 -0.28 14.79
N LEU A 85 5.00 -0.48 14.72
CA LEU A 85 5.90 -0.40 15.89
C LEU A 85 6.53 0.99 16.06
N SER A 86 6.38 1.87 15.07
CA SER A 86 6.97 3.21 15.11
C SER A 86 6.01 4.22 15.75
N GLN A 87 6.50 4.97 16.74
CA GLN A 87 5.73 6.04 17.39
C GLN A 87 5.35 7.17 16.42
N ASP A 88 6.13 7.39 15.35
CA ASP A 88 5.84 8.43 14.36
C ASP A 88 4.65 8.08 13.45
N TYR A 89 4.29 6.81 13.40
CA TYR A 89 3.25 6.27 12.51
C TYR A 89 2.08 5.65 13.28
N THR A 90 2.17 5.54 14.61
CA THR A 90 1.08 5.11 15.47
C THR A 90 0.44 6.32 16.12
N ALA A 91 -0.88 6.29 16.31
CA ALA A 91 -1.55 7.34 17.07
C ALA A 91 -1.10 7.23 18.53
N VAL A 92 -0.41 8.26 19.04
CA VAL A 92 -0.13 8.36 20.48
C VAL A 92 -1.48 8.50 21.18
N ILE A 93 -1.83 7.49 21.97
CA ILE A 93 -3.03 7.47 22.83
C ILE A 93 -2.80 8.39 24.02
#